data_AF-A0A0L0W3J7-F1
#
_entry.id   AF-A0A0L0W3J7-F1
#
_cell.length_a   1.000
_cell.length_b   1.000
_cell.length_c   1.000
_cell.angle_alpha   90.00
_cell.angle_beta   90.00
_cell.angle_gamma   90.00
#
_symmetry.space_group_name_H-M   'P 1'
#
loop_
_entity.id
_entity.type
_entity.pdbx_description
1 polymer ?
#
loop_
_entity_poly.entity_id
_entity_poly.type
_entity_poly.pdbx_seq_one_letter_code
_entity_poly.pdbx_strand_id
1 'polypeptide(L)'
;MIIYSGTQNRRFQVTKVVNEAQKTKKHKYNPHNGFIRQYHSVTRDQEKVILNGCGRDVRPGLGLLFMEQERKNGKNKVSDFEEGKAQNNDDWMDALAVTPCCLRKVTTLDNKFLTRGLRVGYIPLSNDDPNIHTERAQEEALGFSECDCSTCIPAEAEALIKGFQQLTASNFDGGLENPFSIAKDPTLVILTRNRNKQAHKGTCSYPSPVANDLVQYLTDQFEEFYYNLSQPKVCDSSRQQK
;
A
#
# COMPACT_ATOMS: atom_id res chain seq x y z
N MET A 1 3.96 13.03 8.07
CA MET A 1 4.96 12.52 7.10
C MET A 1 4.45 11.28 6.36
N ILE A 2 4.46 11.28 5.02
CA ILE A 2 4.13 10.09 4.17
C ILE A 2 5.44 9.56 3.58
N ILE A 3 5.72 8.27 3.75
CA ILE A 3 6.98 7.63 3.33
C ILE A 3 6.74 6.40 2.45
N TYR A 4 7.52 6.31 1.38
CA TYR A 4 7.73 5.07 0.64
C TYR A 4 8.61 4.07 1.40
N SER A 5 8.15 2.83 1.54
CA SER A 5 8.99 1.75 2.07
C SER A 5 8.92 0.50 1.19
N GLY A 6 10.02 0.22 0.48
CA GLY A 6 10.16 -0.96 -0.38
C GLY A 6 10.44 -2.29 0.34
N THR A 7 10.57 -2.32 1.68
CA THR A 7 10.90 -3.58 2.40
C THR A 7 9.87 -3.95 3.46
N GLN A 8 9.43 -5.22 3.41
CA GLN A 8 8.46 -5.80 4.34
C GLN A 8 9.00 -5.91 5.78
N ASN A 9 10.33 -6.01 5.97
CA ASN A 9 10.94 -6.10 7.30
C ASN A 9 10.85 -4.77 8.08
N ARG A 10 11.00 -3.62 7.40
CA ARG A 10 10.83 -2.29 8.03
C ARG A 10 9.39 -2.09 8.51
N ARG A 11 8.40 -2.61 7.77
CA ARG A 11 6.97 -2.59 8.14
C ARG A 11 6.71 -3.21 9.51
N PHE A 12 7.24 -4.40 9.76
CA PHE A 12 6.94 -5.13 11.00
C PHE A 12 7.42 -4.39 12.24
N GLN A 13 8.58 -3.75 12.16
CA GLN A 13 9.14 -2.99 13.28
C GLN A 13 8.36 -1.71 13.55
N VAL A 14 8.12 -0.87 12.52
CA VAL A 14 7.33 0.37 12.70
C VAL A 14 5.93 0.06 13.21
N THR A 15 5.29 -0.98 12.64
CA THR A 15 3.98 -1.42 13.09
C THR A 15 4.00 -1.93 14.55
N LYS A 16 5.07 -2.60 14.98
CA LYS A 16 5.23 -3.02 16.38
C LYS A 16 5.35 -1.81 17.31
N VAL A 17 6.22 -0.87 16.98
CA VAL A 17 6.49 0.34 17.77
C VAL A 17 5.22 1.16 17.98
N VAL A 18 4.45 1.41 16.91
CA VAL A 18 3.21 2.20 17.05
C VAL A 18 2.13 1.46 17.84
N ASN A 19 2.01 0.14 17.68
CA ASN A 19 1.06 -0.62 18.51
C ASN A 19 1.44 -0.59 19.99
N GLU A 20 2.74 -0.62 20.30
CA GLU A 20 3.26 -0.48 21.67
C GLU A 20 3.00 0.94 22.21
N ALA A 21 3.26 1.98 21.41
CA ALA A 21 2.99 3.38 21.74
C ALA A 21 1.52 3.62 22.12
N GLN A 22 0.62 2.97 21.40
CA GLN A 22 -0.82 3.12 21.60
C GLN A 22 -1.42 2.18 22.65
N LYS A 23 -0.61 1.28 23.22
CA LYS A 23 -1.09 0.20 24.10
C LYS A 23 -2.20 -0.64 23.44
N THR A 24 -2.18 -0.77 22.11
CA THR A 24 -3.21 -1.49 21.35
C THR A 24 -2.72 -2.87 20.91
N LYS A 25 -3.21 -3.93 21.55
CA LYS A 25 -2.91 -5.32 21.13
C LYS A 25 -3.57 -5.63 19.77
N LYS A 26 -2.83 -6.23 18.84
CA LYS A 26 -3.28 -6.76 17.52
C LYS A 26 -3.68 -5.74 16.45
N HIS A 27 -3.49 -4.43 16.66
CA HIS A 27 -3.78 -3.42 15.64
C HIS A 27 -2.86 -3.47 14.40
N LYS A 28 -1.77 -4.24 14.42
CA LYS A 28 -0.94 -4.56 13.23
C LYS A 28 -1.73 -5.17 12.05
N TYR A 29 -2.90 -5.75 12.34
CA TYR A 29 -3.79 -6.38 11.36
C TYR A 29 -5.09 -5.59 11.15
N ASN A 30 -5.26 -4.43 11.81
CA ASN A 30 -6.48 -3.64 11.69
C ASN A 30 -6.32 -2.65 10.51
N PRO A 31 -7.02 -2.86 9.38
CA PRO A 31 -6.96 -1.96 8.22
C PRO A 31 -7.54 -0.56 8.52
N HIS A 32 -8.25 -0.41 9.63
CA HIS A 32 -8.90 0.84 10.03
C HIS A 32 -8.17 1.62 11.14
N ASN A 33 -6.89 1.37 11.43
CA ASN A 33 -6.14 2.07 12.47
C ASN A 33 -5.74 3.51 12.06
N GLY A 34 -6.17 4.55 12.79
CA GLY A 34 -5.89 5.97 12.49
C GLY A 34 -4.42 6.39 12.32
N PHE A 35 -3.46 5.63 12.84
CA PHE A 35 -2.05 6.04 12.94
C PHE A 35 -1.08 5.25 12.05
N ILE A 36 -1.37 3.98 11.74
CA ILE A 36 -0.67 3.20 10.71
C ILE A 36 -1.74 2.51 9.88
N ARG A 37 -1.78 2.83 8.58
CA ARG A 37 -2.66 2.13 7.63
C ARG A 37 -1.83 1.52 6.52
N GLN A 38 -2.12 0.27 6.22
CA GLN A 38 -1.44 -0.51 5.21
C GLN A 38 -2.31 -0.50 3.96
N TYR A 39 -1.80 0.04 2.87
CA TYR A 39 -2.52 0.07 1.60
C TYR A 39 -2.13 -1.15 0.78
N HIS A 40 -3.12 -1.94 0.38
CA HIS A 40 -3.00 -2.95 -0.66
C HIS A 40 -3.80 -2.46 -1.87
N SER A 41 -3.25 -2.59 -3.07
CA SER A 41 -3.82 -2.05 -4.32
C SER A 41 -5.23 -2.55 -4.70
N VAL A 42 -5.79 -3.48 -3.91
CA VAL A 42 -7.09 -4.12 -4.16
C VAL A 42 -8.16 -3.67 -3.15
N THR A 43 -7.83 -2.84 -2.15
CA THR A 43 -8.79 -2.43 -1.13
C THR A 43 -9.42 -1.05 -1.41
N ARG A 44 -10.76 -1.11 -1.57
CA ARG A 44 -11.84 -0.10 -1.66
C ARG A 44 -11.50 1.39 -1.54
N ASP A 45 -12.29 2.18 -2.28
CA ASP A 45 -12.42 3.65 -2.29
C ASP A 45 -12.43 4.36 -0.91
N GLN A 46 -12.78 3.67 0.18
CA GLN A 46 -12.82 4.24 1.54
C GLN A 46 -11.44 4.33 2.21
N GLU A 47 -10.47 3.49 1.87
CA GLU A 47 -9.13 3.53 2.48
C GLU A 47 -8.33 4.73 1.98
N LYS A 48 -8.52 5.03 0.70
CA LYS A 48 -8.01 6.19 -0.04
C LYS A 48 -8.24 7.50 0.73
N VAL A 49 -9.46 7.77 1.17
CA VAL A 49 -9.88 8.97 1.94
C VAL A 49 -9.01 9.25 3.17
N ILE A 50 -8.34 8.25 3.74
CA ILE A 50 -7.69 8.33 5.04
C ILE A 50 -6.18 8.61 4.94
N LEU A 51 -5.53 8.27 3.82
CA LEU A 51 -4.14 8.70 3.56
C LEU A 51 -4.08 10.23 3.49
N ASN A 52 -5.15 10.82 2.97
CA ASN A 52 -5.32 12.26 2.86
C ASN A 52 -5.47 12.97 4.21
N GLY A 53 -5.72 12.27 5.32
CA GLY A 53 -5.74 12.87 6.67
C GLY A 53 -4.36 12.97 7.31
N CYS A 54 -3.38 12.20 6.81
CA CYS A 54 -2.04 12.15 7.39
C CYS A 54 -1.27 13.44 7.05
N GLY A 55 -0.91 14.23 8.07
CA GLY A 55 -0.26 15.53 7.88
C GLY A 55 -1.22 16.68 7.52
N ARG A 56 -2.52 16.53 7.80
CA ARG A 56 -3.50 17.64 7.79
C ARG A 56 -3.94 18.08 9.20
N ASP A 57 -3.71 17.23 10.21
CA ASP A 57 -3.97 17.52 11.62
C ASP A 57 -2.70 18.01 12.34
N VAL A 58 -2.86 18.76 13.45
CA VAL A 58 -1.78 19.34 14.26
C VAL A 58 -0.86 18.27 14.91
N ARG A 59 -1.28 17.00 14.94
CA ARG A 59 -0.47 15.91 15.51
C ARG A 59 0.33 15.21 14.42
N PRO A 60 1.64 14.96 14.63
CA PRO A 60 2.45 14.24 13.66
C PRO A 60 1.88 12.84 13.41
N GLY A 61 1.53 12.56 12.15
CA GLY A 61 1.07 11.25 11.69
C GLY A 61 2.05 10.66 10.68
N LEU A 62 2.18 9.32 10.67
CA LEU A 62 3.02 8.59 9.74
C LEU A 62 2.18 7.75 8.76
N GLY A 63 2.22 8.13 7.48
CA GLY A 63 1.67 7.33 6.38
C GLY A 63 2.76 6.45 5.78
N LEU A 64 2.53 5.14 5.69
CA LEU A 64 3.47 4.20 5.07
C LEU A 64 2.85 3.64 3.78
N LEU A 65 3.46 3.98 2.65
CA LEU A 65 3.11 3.46 1.34
C LEU A 65 4.05 2.30 0.99
N PHE A 66 3.48 1.13 0.73
CA PHE A 66 4.22 -0.07 0.35
C PHE A 66 4.09 -0.30 -1.14
N MET A 67 5.17 -0.01 -1.86
CA MET A 67 5.28 -0.25 -3.29
C MET A 67 6.68 -0.82 -3.58
N GLU A 68 6.76 -1.72 -4.55
CA GLU A 68 8.05 -2.12 -5.10
C GLU A 68 8.56 -0.96 -5.97
N GLN A 69 9.74 -0.43 -5.65
CA GLN A 69 10.36 0.65 -6.44
C GLN A 69 10.66 0.21 -7.87
N GLU A 70 11.02 -1.06 -8.04
CA GLU A 70 11.29 -1.66 -9.33
C GLU A 70 10.52 -2.97 -9.46
N ARG A 71 9.66 -3.04 -10.47
CA ARG A 71 8.89 -4.24 -10.82
C ARG A 71 9.43 -4.84 -12.11
N LYS A 72 9.49 -6.17 -12.19
CA LYS A 72 9.83 -6.86 -13.44
C LYS A 72 8.75 -6.58 -14.47
N ASN A 73 9.15 -6.05 -15.62
CA ASN A 73 8.26 -5.60 -16.70
C ASN A 73 7.30 -4.45 -16.29
N GLY A 74 7.59 -3.76 -15.19
CA GLY A 74 6.89 -2.53 -14.81
C GLY A 74 7.57 -1.28 -15.37
N LYS A 75 6.87 -0.16 -15.28
CA LYS A 75 7.40 1.17 -15.62
C LYS A 75 8.16 1.73 -14.41
N ASN A 76 9.49 1.69 -14.47
CA ASN A 76 10.36 1.94 -13.31
C ASN A 76 10.99 3.34 -13.33
N LYS A 77 10.72 4.13 -14.37
CA LYS A 77 11.13 5.54 -14.48
C LYS A 77 10.02 6.35 -15.13
N VAL A 78 9.97 7.64 -14.83
CA VAL A 78 8.98 8.57 -15.39
C VAL A 78 8.96 8.54 -16.93
N SER A 79 10.12 8.36 -17.57
CA SER A 79 10.21 8.27 -19.03
C SER A 79 9.58 7.02 -19.64
N ASP A 80 9.22 6.01 -18.84
CA ASP A 80 8.49 4.82 -19.31
C ASP A 80 6.99 5.11 -19.49
N PHE A 81 6.53 6.28 -19.05
CA PHE A 81 5.16 6.76 -19.21
C PHE A 81 5.07 7.70 -20.38
N GLU A 82 4.06 7.48 -21.23
CA GLU A 82 3.73 8.40 -22.29
C GLU A 82 2.76 9.46 -21.77
N GLU A 83 3.06 10.72 -22.06
CA GLU A 83 2.24 11.86 -21.65
C GLU A 83 0.83 11.77 -22.25
N GLY A 84 -0.20 12.07 -21.45
CA GLY A 84 -1.59 12.07 -21.88
C GLY A 84 -2.23 10.68 -22.05
N LYS A 85 -1.50 9.58 -21.84
CA LYS A 85 -2.12 8.24 -21.84
C LYS A 85 -2.81 7.93 -20.52
N ALA A 86 -3.95 7.25 -20.62
CA ALA A 86 -4.68 6.73 -19.47
C ALA A 86 -3.82 5.68 -18.74
N GLN A 87 -3.77 5.78 -17.41
CA GLN A 87 -3.12 4.79 -16.56
C GLN A 87 -4.11 3.66 -16.27
N ASN A 88 -3.77 2.43 -16.63
CA ASN A 88 -4.46 1.24 -16.11
C ASN A 88 -4.02 0.96 -14.65
N ASN A 89 -4.57 -0.07 -14.00
CA ASN A 89 -4.25 -0.36 -12.59
C ASN A 89 -2.75 -0.63 -12.34
N ASP A 90 -2.04 -1.26 -13.29
CA ASP A 90 -0.60 -1.53 -13.15
C ASP A 90 0.22 -0.26 -13.36
N ASP A 91 -0.10 0.49 -14.42
CA ASP A 91 0.51 1.80 -14.71
C ASP A 91 0.28 2.78 -13.56
N TRP A 92 -0.88 2.71 -12.91
CA TRP A 92 -1.22 3.54 -11.77
C TRP A 92 -0.32 3.24 -10.56
N MET A 93 -0.06 1.96 -10.28
CA MET A 93 0.87 1.55 -9.21
C MET A 93 2.32 1.93 -9.54
N ASP A 94 2.73 1.70 -10.78
CA ASP A 94 4.07 2.03 -11.25
C ASP A 94 4.27 3.57 -11.21
N ALA A 95 3.27 4.35 -11.63
CA ALA A 95 3.30 5.82 -11.59
C ALA A 95 3.37 6.34 -10.15
N LEU A 96 2.61 5.74 -9.24
CA LEU A 96 2.66 6.08 -7.82
C LEU A 96 4.01 5.70 -7.20
N ALA A 97 4.74 4.72 -7.72
CA ALA A 97 6.07 4.36 -7.23
C ALA A 97 7.18 5.32 -7.72
N VAL A 98 7.02 5.92 -8.91
CA VAL A 98 8.07 6.74 -9.54
C VAL A 98 7.76 8.24 -9.58
N THR A 99 6.58 8.67 -9.14
CA THR A 99 6.16 10.07 -9.24
C THR A 99 7.12 11.03 -8.50
N PRO A 100 7.59 12.09 -9.16
CA PRO A 100 8.38 13.15 -8.52
C PRO A 100 7.49 14.18 -7.81
N CYS A 101 6.18 13.98 -7.78
CA CYS A 101 5.24 14.91 -7.21
C CYS A 101 5.04 14.68 -5.70
N CYS A 102 4.60 15.73 -5.01
CA CYS A 102 4.24 15.66 -3.60
C CYS A 102 3.19 14.57 -3.34
N LEU A 103 3.49 13.61 -2.46
CA LEU A 103 2.62 12.46 -2.21
C LEU A 103 1.27 12.84 -1.63
N ARG A 104 1.22 13.84 -0.74
CA ARG A 104 -0.04 14.36 -0.19
C ARG A 104 -0.98 14.85 -1.30
N LYS A 105 -0.44 15.53 -2.30
CA LYS A 105 -1.20 16.05 -3.45
C LYS A 105 -1.59 14.93 -4.39
N VAL A 106 -0.62 14.09 -4.78
CA VAL A 106 -0.86 12.92 -5.66
C VAL A 106 -1.96 12.03 -5.12
N THR A 107 -1.93 11.71 -3.83
CA THR A 107 -2.92 10.83 -3.21
C THR A 107 -4.27 11.51 -3.05
N THR A 108 -4.29 12.85 -2.97
CA THR A 108 -5.54 13.61 -3.01
C THR A 108 -6.18 13.54 -4.39
N LEU A 109 -5.40 13.72 -5.45
CA LEU A 109 -5.87 13.66 -6.84
C LEU A 109 -6.30 12.25 -7.28
N ASP A 110 -5.72 11.21 -6.68
CA ASP A 110 -6.11 9.82 -6.89
C ASP A 110 -7.50 9.47 -6.32
N ASN A 111 -7.97 10.23 -5.32
CA ASN A 111 -9.13 9.83 -4.53
C ASN A 111 -10.45 10.39 -5.06
N LYS A 112 -11.21 9.48 -5.69
CA LYS A 112 -12.56 9.63 -6.27
C LYS A 112 -13.63 10.28 -5.36
N PHE A 113 -13.41 10.39 -4.05
CA PHE A 113 -14.44 10.76 -3.06
C PHE A 113 -14.25 12.10 -2.36
N LEU A 114 -13.09 12.76 -2.48
CA LEU A 114 -12.81 13.95 -1.64
C LEU A 114 -12.92 15.29 -2.36
N THR A 115 -12.87 15.31 -3.68
CA THR A 115 -12.91 16.56 -4.43
C THR A 115 -14.19 16.65 -5.25
N ARG A 116 -14.98 17.67 -4.91
CA ARG A 116 -16.16 18.23 -5.59
C ARG A 116 -16.12 18.12 -7.13
N GLY A 117 -16.32 16.93 -7.68
CA GLY A 117 -16.50 16.68 -9.11
C GLY A 117 -15.25 16.54 -9.97
N LEU A 118 -14.02 16.70 -9.46
CA LEU A 118 -12.81 16.59 -10.29
C LEU A 118 -12.21 15.17 -10.19
N ARG A 119 -12.67 14.29 -11.08
CA ARG A 119 -12.01 13.01 -11.35
C ARG A 119 -10.81 13.27 -12.24
N VAL A 120 -9.61 13.25 -11.66
CA VAL A 120 -8.38 13.20 -12.46
C VAL A 120 -8.10 11.74 -12.84
N GLY A 121 -8.17 10.83 -11.86
CA GLY A 121 -8.15 9.38 -12.13
C GLY A 121 -6.81 8.85 -12.65
N TYR A 122 -5.74 9.63 -12.48
CA TYR A 122 -4.36 9.26 -12.78
C TYR A 122 -3.42 9.86 -11.73
N ILE A 123 -2.22 9.31 -11.63
CA ILE A 123 -1.11 9.82 -10.82
C ILE A 123 -0.29 10.82 -11.65
N PRO A 124 -0.21 12.10 -11.24
CA PRO A 124 0.66 13.07 -11.92
C PRO A 124 2.13 12.66 -11.84
N LEU A 125 2.84 12.85 -12.94
CA LEU A 125 4.27 12.52 -13.07
C LEU A 125 5.17 13.75 -13.28
N SER A 126 4.59 14.95 -13.27
CA SER A 126 5.28 16.22 -13.34
C SER A 126 4.72 17.21 -12.31
N ASN A 127 5.59 18.02 -11.72
CA ASN A 127 5.19 19.11 -10.83
C ASN A 127 4.49 20.26 -11.56
N ASP A 128 4.60 20.29 -12.89
CA ASP A 128 3.93 21.26 -13.77
C ASP A 128 2.52 20.81 -14.19
N ASP A 129 2.03 19.69 -13.63
CA ASP A 129 0.68 19.21 -13.88
C ASP A 129 -0.37 20.22 -13.37
N PRO A 130 -1.37 20.60 -14.18
CA PRO A 130 -2.37 21.60 -13.80
C PRO A 130 -3.18 21.21 -12.55
N ASN A 131 -3.39 19.91 -12.31
CA ASN A 131 -4.08 19.43 -11.12
C ASN A 131 -3.20 19.54 -9.88
N ILE A 132 -1.87 19.40 -10.03
CA ILE A 132 -0.92 19.64 -8.92
C ILE A 132 -0.90 21.13 -8.55
N HIS A 133 -0.91 22.03 -9.53
CA HIS A 133 -1.02 23.47 -9.26
C HIS A 133 -2.34 23.83 -8.58
N THR A 134 -3.44 23.26 -9.06
CA THR A 134 -4.77 23.49 -8.48
C THR A 134 -4.84 23.01 -7.04
N GLU A 135 -4.32 21.81 -6.75
CA GLU A 135 -4.27 21.28 -5.38
C GLU A 135 -3.35 22.12 -4.48
N ARG A 136 -2.21 22.61 -5.00
CA ARG A 136 -1.33 23.52 -4.26
C ARG A 136 -2.06 24.81 -3.84
N ALA A 137 -2.74 25.46 -4.78
CA ALA A 137 -3.51 26.66 -4.48
C ALA A 137 -4.64 26.41 -3.47
N GLN A 138 -5.26 25.22 -3.50
CA GLN A 138 -6.27 24.83 -2.52
C GLN A 138 -5.68 24.63 -1.12
N GLU A 139 -4.55 23.93 -0.99
CA GLU A 139 -3.86 23.74 0.30
C GLU A 139 -3.46 25.10 0.91
N GLU A 140 -2.95 26.03 0.10
CA GLU A 140 -2.60 27.39 0.52
C GLU A 140 -3.82 28.19 0.98
N ALA A 141 -4.92 28.16 0.20
CA ALA A 141 -6.16 28.85 0.56
C ALA A 141 -6.81 28.31 1.84
N LEU A 142 -6.62 27.02 2.13
CA LEU A 142 -7.09 26.37 3.36
C LEU A 142 -6.11 26.49 4.52
N GLY A 143 -4.94 27.12 4.32
CA GLY A 143 -3.94 27.34 5.36
C GLY A 143 -3.24 26.07 5.83
N PHE A 144 -3.09 25.08 4.95
CA PHE A 144 -2.37 23.85 5.31
C PHE A 144 -0.87 24.13 5.45
N SER A 145 -0.21 23.43 6.39
CA SER A 145 1.24 23.48 6.49
C SER A 145 1.91 22.92 5.23
N GLU A 146 3.18 23.26 5.05
CA GLU A 146 4.02 22.59 4.07
C GLU A 146 4.02 21.06 4.28
N CYS A 147 4.33 20.34 3.20
CA CYS A 147 4.21 18.90 3.20
C CYS A 147 5.55 18.23 3.51
N ASP A 148 5.56 17.37 4.53
CA ASP A 148 6.76 16.63 4.94
C ASP A 148 6.77 15.20 4.36
N CYS A 149 6.27 15.00 3.13
CA CYS A 149 6.31 13.69 2.49
C CYS A 149 7.71 13.36 1.97
N SER A 150 7.99 12.08 1.70
CA SER A 150 9.31 11.65 1.24
C SER A 150 9.75 12.23 -0.10
N THR A 151 8.82 12.75 -0.91
CA THR A 151 9.17 13.47 -2.14
C THR A 151 9.47 14.95 -1.88
N CYS A 152 8.83 15.56 -0.87
CA CYS A 152 9.08 16.96 -0.50
C CYS A 152 10.34 17.12 0.36
N ILE A 153 10.56 16.19 1.30
CA ILE A 153 11.71 16.21 2.21
C ILE A 153 12.43 14.84 2.19
N PRO A 154 13.14 14.50 1.10
CA PRO A 154 13.74 13.18 0.93
C PRO A 154 14.82 12.86 1.98
N ALA A 155 15.57 13.86 2.43
CA ALA A 155 16.63 13.68 3.42
C ALA A 155 16.07 13.25 4.78
N GLU A 156 15.01 13.90 5.26
CA GLU A 156 14.32 13.51 6.50
C GLU A 156 13.67 12.14 6.38
N ALA A 157 13.06 11.83 5.23
CA ALA A 157 12.47 10.54 4.99
C ALA A 157 13.52 9.42 5.04
N GLU A 158 14.67 9.64 4.42
CA GLU A 158 15.77 8.67 4.45
C GLU A 158 16.33 8.51 5.87
N ALA A 159 16.48 9.60 6.63
CA ALA A 159 16.91 9.56 8.02
C ALA A 159 15.93 8.74 8.88
N LEU A 160 14.63 9.01 8.73
CA LEU A 160 13.57 8.30 9.46
C LEU A 160 13.55 6.81 9.09
N ILE A 161 13.66 6.49 7.79
CA ILE A 161 13.73 5.11 7.29
C ILE A 161 14.92 4.35 7.90
N LYS A 162 16.08 4.99 8.01
CA LYS A 162 17.29 4.40 8.63
C LYS A 162 17.13 4.28 10.15
N GLY A 163 16.39 5.19 10.77
CA GLY A 163 16.13 5.24 12.21
C GLY A 163 14.97 4.37 12.69
N PHE A 164 14.11 3.84 11.81
CA PHE A 164 12.89 3.13 12.21
C PHE A 164 13.07 2.00 13.22
N GLN A 165 14.22 1.32 13.20
CA GLN A 165 14.49 0.21 14.12
C GLN A 165 14.76 0.67 15.56
N GLN A 166 15.13 1.93 15.72
CA GLN A 166 15.49 2.58 16.98
C GLN A 166 14.29 3.30 17.61
N LEU A 167 13.17 3.38 16.87
CA LEU A 167 11.95 3.95 17.40
C LEU A 167 11.34 3.03 18.45
N THR A 168 10.79 3.64 19.48
CA THR A 168 10.10 3.03 20.61
C THR A 168 8.84 3.85 20.90
N ALA A 169 7.97 3.33 21.74
CA ALA A 169 6.77 4.03 22.19
C ALA A 169 7.04 5.44 22.74
N SER A 170 8.19 5.64 23.40
CA SER A 170 8.51 6.89 24.10
C SER A 170 9.24 7.92 23.24
N ASN A 171 9.84 7.52 22.12
CA ASN A 171 10.58 8.42 21.24
C ASN A 171 9.94 8.57 19.84
N PHE A 172 8.78 7.96 19.61
CA PHE A 172 8.15 7.93 18.28
C PHE A 172 7.80 9.33 17.76
N ASP A 173 7.07 10.13 18.55
CA ASP A 173 6.64 11.47 18.12
C ASP A 173 7.86 12.40 17.91
N GLY A 174 8.82 12.40 18.84
CA GLY A 174 10.06 13.17 18.69
C GLY A 174 10.93 12.71 17.51
N GLY A 175 10.92 11.41 17.19
CA GLY A 175 11.60 10.86 16.01
C GLY A 175 10.89 11.20 14.69
N LEU A 176 9.58 11.43 14.71
CA LEU A 176 8.84 11.95 13.56
C LEU A 176 9.07 13.45 13.35
N GLU A 177 9.10 14.23 14.44
CA GLU A 177 9.37 15.67 14.39
C GLU A 177 10.83 15.97 14.00
N ASN A 178 11.77 15.15 14.44
CA ASN A 178 13.18 15.30 14.08
C ASN A 178 13.84 13.94 13.80
N PRO A 179 13.73 13.44 12.55
CA PRO A 179 14.34 12.18 12.13
C PRO A 179 15.84 12.05 12.35
N PHE A 180 16.58 13.17 12.37
CA PHE A 180 18.02 13.17 12.57
C PHE A 180 18.42 12.96 14.03
N SER A 181 17.49 13.17 14.98
CA SER A 181 17.73 12.98 16.42
C SER A 181 17.67 11.52 16.87
N ILE A 182 17.26 10.61 15.99
CA ILE A 182 17.11 9.19 16.32
C ILE A 182 18.50 8.58 16.60
N ALA A 183 18.78 8.33 17.87
CA ALA A 183 20.01 7.69 18.31
C ALA A 183 20.14 6.29 17.69
N LYS A 184 21.29 6.00 17.08
CA LYS A 184 21.56 4.69 16.50
C LYS A 184 22.24 3.81 17.55
N ASP A 185 21.54 2.79 18.02
CA ASP A 185 22.16 1.70 18.75
C ASP A 185 22.87 0.77 17.75
N PRO A 186 24.21 0.70 17.74
CA PRO A 186 24.97 -0.17 16.84
C PRO A 186 24.80 -1.66 17.16
N THR A 187 24.23 -2.02 18.31
CA THR A 187 23.96 -3.42 18.68
C THR A 187 22.69 -3.96 18.02
N LEU A 188 21.79 -3.09 17.56
CA LEU A 188 20.61 -3.47 16.79
C LEU A 188 21.00 -3.76 15.34
N VAL A 189 21.40 -5.02 15.10
CA VAL A 189 21.72 -5.51 13.76
C VAL A 189 20.43 -5.81 13.00
N ILE A 190 20.30 -5.27 11.79
CA ILE A 190 19.24 -5.66 10.86
C ILE A 190 19.45 -7.15 10.54
N LEU A 191 18.56 -8.02 11.03
CA LEU A 191 18.49 -9.40 10.55
C LEU A 191 18.02 -9.36 9.10
N THR A 192 19.01 -9.26 8.20
CA THR A 192 18.78 -9.34 6.78
C THR A 192 18.53 -10.81 6.48
N ARG A 193 17.28 -11.16 6.16
CA ARG A 193 16.98 -12.53 5.74
C ARG A 193 17.80 -12.77 4.47
N ASN A 194 18.83 -13.60 4.57
CA ASN A 194 19.53 -14.09 3.40
C ASN A 194 18.47 -14.75 2.50
N ARG A 195 18.22 -14.13 1.33
CA ARG A 195 17.48 -14.82 0.28
C ARG A 195 18.34 -16.01 -0.07
N ASN A 196 17.88 -17.21 0.27
CA ASN A 196 18.43 -18.42 -0.32
C ASN A 196 18.45 -18.18 -1.84
N LYS A 197 19.61 -18.40 -2.46
CA LYS A 197 19.70 -18.43 -3.94
C LYS A 197 18.51 -19.22 -4.42
N GLN A 198 17.75 -18.69 -5.38
CA GLN A 198 16.62 -19.42 -5.94
C GLN A 198 17.13 -20.81 -6.29
N ALA A 199 16.74 -21.81 -5.51
CA ALA A 199 16.91 -23.18 -5.91
C ALA A 199 16.22 -23.27 -7.27
N HIS A 200 16.87 -23.91 -8.24
CA HIS A 200 16.24 -24.23 -9.51
C HIS A 200 14.81 -24.68 -9.20
N LYS A 201 13.80 -23.93 -9.63
CA LYS A 201 12.40 -24.34 -9.46
C LYS A 201 12.33 -25.68 -10.16
N GLY A 202 12.28 -26.78 -9.39
CA GLY A 202 12.14 -28.11 -9.96
C GLY A 202 11.01 -28.03 -10.96
N THR A 203 11.27 -28.41 -12.21
CA THR A 203 10.20 -28.55 -13.19
C THR A 203 9.38 -29.75 -12.74
N CYS A 204 8.45 -29.54 -11.80
CA CYS A 204 7.37 -30.48 -11.55
C CYS A 204 6.37 -30.37 -12.70
N SER A 205 6.85 -30.56 -13.93
CA SER A 205 5.99 -30.74 -15.07
C SER A 205 5.67 -32.22 -15.11
N TYR A 206 4.41 -32.56 -14.86
CA TYR A 206 3.95 -33.93 -15.10
C TYR A 206 4.16 -34.26 -16.58
N PRO A 207 4.53 -35.51 -16.91
CA PRO A 207 4.47 -35.97 -18.29
C PRO A 207 3.10 -35.65 -18.88
N SER A 208 3.06 -35.17 -20.13
CA SER A 208 1.82 -34.70 -20.77
C SER A 208 0.60 -35.62 -20.59
N PRO A 209 0.73 -36.96 -20.63
CA PRO A 209 -0.40 -37.85 -20.38
C PRO A 209 -0.99 -37.71 -18.97
N VAL A 210 -0.13 -37.60 -17.95
CA VAL A 210 -0.52 -37.47 -16.54
C VAL A 210 -1.10 -36.08 -16.26
N ALA A 211 -0.55 -35.04 -16.89
CA ALA A 211 -1.11 -33.69 -16.80
C ALA A 211 -2.53 -33.63 -17.40
N ASN A 212 -2.74 -34.26 -18.56
CA ASN A 212 -4.05 -34.28 -19.22
C ASN A 212 -5.10 -35.07 -18.42
N ASP A 213 -4.69 -36.22 -17.86
CA ASP A 213 -5.54 -37.05 -17.00
C ASP A 213 -5.96 -36.28 -15.74
N LEU A 214 -5.02 -35.57 -15.10
CA LEU A 214 -5.30 -34.74 -13.94
C LEU A 214 -6.24 -33.57 -14.28
N VAL A 215 -6.07 -32.92 -15.43
CA VAL A 215 -6.96 -31.84 -15.88
C VAL A 215 -8.38 -32.37 -16.06
N GLN A 216 -8.55 -33.51 -16.74
CA GLN A 216 -9.86 -34.13 -16.93
C GLN A 216 -10.52 -34.48 -15.59
N TYR A 217 -9.80 -35.17 -14.71
CA TYR A 217 -10.30 -35.51 -13.39
C TYR A 217 -10.77 -34.29 -12.58
N LEU A 218 -10.02 -33.18 -12.63
CA LEU A 218 -10.39 -31.95 -11.94
C LEU A 218 -11.59 -31.26 -12.56
N THR A 219 -11.71 -31.29 -13.90
CA THR A 219 -12.89 -30.78 -14.61
C THR A 219 -14.13 -31.59 -14.25
N ASP A 220 -14.05 -32.92 -14.25
CA ASP A 220 -15.16 -33.81 -13.90
C ASP A 220 -15.63 -33.59 -12.46
N GLN A 221 -14.69 -33.52 -11.51
CA GLN A 221 -15.00 -33.23 -10.10
C GLN A 221 -15.63 -31.86 -9.91
N PHE A 222 -15.19 -30.86 -10.68
CA PHE A 222 -15.76 -29.52 -10.62
C PHE A 222 -17.18 -29.50 -11.21
N GLU A 223 -17.44 -30.18 -12.32
CA GLU A 223 -18.79 -30.30 -12.89
C GLU A 223 -19.73 -31.00 -11.91
N GLU A 224 -19.31 -32.13 -11.33
CA GLU A 224 -20.10 -32.85 -10.34
C GLU A 224 -20.44 -31.96 -9.13
N PHE A 225 -19.46 -31.23 -8.60
CA PHE A 225 -19.66 -30.26 -7.54
C PHE A 225 -20.63 -29.15 -7.94
N TYR A 226 -20.48 -28.61 -9.16
CA TYR A 226 -21.32 -27.53 -9.67
C TYR A 226 -22.78 -27.98 -9.84
N TYR A 227 -23.01 -29.14 -10.43
CA TYR A 227 -24.35 -29.69 -10.60
C TYR A 227 -25.01 -30.01 -9.25
N ASN A 228 -24.26 -30.55 -8.29
CA ASN A 228 -24.77 -30.81 -6.94
C ASN A 228 -25.15 -29.53 -6.18
N LEU A 229 -24.48 -28.41 -6.44
CA LEU A 229 -24.85 -27.10 -5.89
C LEU A 229 -25.99 -26.41 -6.64
N SER A 230 -26.16 -26.73 -7.93
CA SER A 230 -27.13 -26.09 -8.82
C SER A 230 -28.52 -26.73 -8.76
N GLN A 231 -28.68 -27.90 -8.14
CA GLN A 231 -30.00 -28.49 -7.97
C GLN A 231 -30.85 -27.64 -7.01
N PRO A 232 -32.04 -27.17 -7.42
CA PRO A 232 -32.97 -26.54 -6.50
C PRO A 232 -33.36 -27.57 -5.44
N LYS A 233 -33.19 -27.22 -4.16
CA LYS A 233 -33.74 -28.01 -3.06
C LYS A 233 -35.25 -28.07 -3.25
N VAL A 234 -35.77 -29.24 -3.61
CA VAL A 234 -37.22 -29.51 -3.56
C VAL A 234 -37.61 -29.39 -2.09
N CYS A 235 -38.34 -28.32 -1.74
CA CYS A 235 -39.00 -28.21 -0.44
C CYS A 235 -40.10 -29.26 -0.41
N ASP A 236 -39.85 -30.36 0.30
CA ASP A 236 -40.83 -31.42 0.47
C ASP A 236 -41.91 -30.97 1.46
N SER A 237 -43.01 -30.45 0.92
CA SER A 237 -44.22 -30.09 1.66
C SER A 237 -45.04 -31.35 1.92
N SER A 238 -44.62 -32.18 2.88
CA SER A 238 -45.48 -33.25 3.41
C SER A 238 -45.03 -33.76 4.79
N ARG A 239 -45.50 -33.10 5.86
CA ARG A 239 -45.81 -33.73 7.16
C ARG A 239 -46.65 -32.80 8.03
N GLN A 240 -47.96 -32.79 7.76
CA GLN A 240 -48.95 -32.64 8.82
C GLN A 240 -49.36 -34.04 9.30
N GLN A 241 -49.74 -34.10 10.58
CA GLN A 241 -50.43 -35.19 11.29
C GLN A 241 -49.54 -36.24 11.97
N LYS A 242 -49.21 -35.98 13.24
CA LYS A 242 -49.88 -36.68 14.34
C LYS A 242 -49.97 -35.79 15.57
#